data_AF-A0A2E5AS94-F1
#
_entry.id   AF-A0A2E5AS94-F1
#
_cell.length_a   1.000
_cell.length_b   1.000
_cell.length_c   1.000
_cell.angle_alpha   90.00
_cell.angle_beta   90.00
_cell.angle_gamma   90.00
#
_symmetry.space_group_name_H-M   'P 1'
#
loop_
_entity.id
_entity.type
_entity.pdbx_description
1 polymer ?
#
loop_
_entity_poly.entity_id
_entity_poly.type
_entity_poly.pdbx_seq_one_letter_code
_entity_poly.pdbx_strand_id
1 'polypeptide(L)'
;MANHKSAIKRIKSDATKNMQNKYVHKTTRNAIKKIKNSKNPSVEDRNKVFSMIDKLVKRNIIHKNKASNIKSKLSQLNIEEAKPKTKKNAKKTTELETKKDEKVVSDKAKKEEKAPSDKK
;
A
#
# COMPACT_ATOMS: atom_id res chain seq x y z
N MET A 1 -26.30 33.91 -20.91
CA MET A 1 -24.88 34.02 -20.52
C MET A 1 -24.80 34.60 -19.11
N ALA A 2 -23.74 34.27 -18.36
CA ALA A 2 -23.50 34.90 -17.07
C ALA A 2 -22.99 36.32 -17.30
N ASN A 3 -23.85 37.31 -17.09
CA ASN A 3 -23.54 38.70 -17.42
C ASN A 3 -22.82 39.43 -16.28
N HIS A 4 -23.04 39.01 -15.03
CA HIS A 4 -22.39 39.62 -13.86
C HIS A 4 -20.98 39.06 -13.62
N LYS A 5 -20.06 39.92 -13.19
CA LYS A 5 -18.67 39.54 -12.84
C LYS A 5 -18.62 38.41 -11.80
N SER A 6 -19.52 38.43 -10.82
CA SER A 6 -19.65 37.38 -9.79
C SER A 6 -20.05 36.03 -10.39
N ALA A 7 -20.98 36.02 -11.33
CA ALA A 7 -21.44 34.81 -12.01
C ALA A 7 -20.34 34.20 -12.90
N ILE A 8 -19.62 35.01 -13.66
CA ILE A 8 -18.46 34.57 -14.45
C ILE A 8 -17.40 33.94 -13.53
N LYS A 9 -17.12 34.55 -12.38
CA LYS A 9 -16.18 34.01 -11.38
C LYS A 9 -16.66 32.68 -10.81
N ARG A 10 -17.97 32.54 -10.51
CA ARG A 10 -18.55 31.29 -10.03
C ARG A 10 -18.38 30.16 -11.04
N ILE A 11 -18.73 30.38 -12.31
CA ILE A 11 -18.56 29.39 -13.39
C ILE A 11 -17.12 28.85 -13.44
N LYS A 12 -16.12 29.75 -13.42
CA LYS A 12 -14.70 29.35 -13.42
C LYS A 12 -14.36 28.48 -12.20
N SER A 13 -14.81 28.88 -11.01
CA SER A 13 -14.52 28.14 -9.77
C SER A 13 -15.26 26.80 -9.67
N ASP A 14 -16.46 26.71 -10.24
CA ASP A 14 -17.27 25.50 -10.18
C ASP A 14 -16.77 24.48 -11.22
N ALA A 15 -16.27 24.93 -12.37
CA ALA A 15 -15.61 24.05 -13.34
C ALA A 15 -14.42 23.30 -12.73
N THR A 16 -13.54 24.00 -12.00
CA THR A 16 -12.36 23.37 -11.37
C THR A 16 -12.76 22.41 -10.25
N LYS A 17 -13.70 22.79 -9.38
CA LYS A 17 -14.25 21.91 -8.33
C LYS A 17 -14.93 20.69 -8.93
N ASN A 18 -15.73 20.86 -9.97
CA ASN A 18 -16.44 19.77 -10.64
C ASN A 18 -15.46 18.77 -11.24
N MET A 19 -14.39 19.24 -11.88
CA MET A 19 -13.35 18.36 -12.43
C MET A 19 -12.66 17.53 -11.35
N GLN A 20 -12.26 18.16 -10.24
CA GLN A 20 -11.63 17.47 -9.10
C GLN A 20 -12.59 16.46 -8.45
N ASN A 21 -13.83 16.88 -8.17
CA ASN A 21 -14.84 16.02 -7.55
C ASN A 21 -15.22 14.84 -8.45
N LYS A 22 -15.36 15.09 -9.76
CA LYS A 22 -15.62 14.05 -10.76
C LYS A 22 -14.51 13.01 -10.77
N TYR A 23 -13.25 13.43 -10.73
CA TYR A 23 -12.10 12.52 -10.68
C TYR A 23 -12.15 11.63 -9.44
N VAL A 24 -12.18 12.22 -8.23
CA VAL A 24 -12.15 11.45 -6.98
C VAL A 24 -13.37 10.53 -6.87
N HIS A 25 -14.57 11.03 -7.21
CA HIS A 25 -15.79 10.23 -7.18
C HIS A 25 -15.78 9.09 -8.19
N LYS A 26 -15.20 9.28 -9.39
CA LYS A 26 -15.07 8.21 -10.39
C LYS A 26 -14.04 7.17 -9.97
N THR A 27 -12.92 7.59 -9.41
CA THR A 27 -11.87 6.68 -8.91
C THR A 27 -12.42 5.77 -7.81
N THR A 28 -13.11 6.32 -6.81
CA THR A 28 -13.70 5.52 -5.73
C THR A 28 -14.82 4.61 -6.23
N ARG A 29 -15.68 5.08 -7.15
CA ARG A 29 -16.71 4.22 -7.76
C ARG A 29 -16.13 3.05 -8.54
N ASN A 30 -15.06 3.28 -9.29
CA ASN A 30 -14.37 2.21 -10.01
C ASN A 30 -13.78 1.18 -9.05
N ALA A 31 -13.17 1.62 -7.95
CA ALA A 31 -12.65 0.72 -6.91
C ALA A 31 -13.77 -0.12 -6.26
N ILE A 32 -14.91 0.50 -5.93
CA ILE A 32 -16.09 -0.21 -5.42
C ILE A 32 -16.59 -1.24 -6.44
N LYS A 33 -16.65 -0.89 -7.73
CA LYS A 33 -17.08 -1.80 -8.79
C LYS A 33 -16.15 -3.02 -8.90
N LYS A 34 -14.84 -2.83 -8.78
CA LYS A 34 -13.85 -3.92 -8.79
C LYS A 34 -14.11 -4.92 -7.66
N ILE A 35 -14.36 -4.44 -6.44
CA ILE A 35 -14.68 -5.32 -5.29
C ILE A 35 -15.98 -6.08 -5.52
N LYS A 36 -17.04 -5.40 -6.00
CA LYS A 36 -18.34 -6.03 -6.24
C LYS A 36 -18.32 -7.11 -7.33
N ASN A 37 -17.45 -6.96 -8.32
CA ASN A 37 -17.32 -7.92 -9.41
C ASN A 37 -16.36 -9.07 -9.07
N SER A 38 -15.58 -8.95 -8.00
CA SER A 38 -14.71 -10.02 -7.53
C SER A 38 -15.51 -11.05 -6.73
N LYS A 39 -15.22 -12.34 -6.92
CA LYS A 39 -15.86 -13.42 -6.15
C LYS A 39 -15.36 -13.44 -4.70
N ASN A 40 -14.05 -13.25 -4.50
CA ASN A 40 -13.38 -13.28 -3.19
C ASN A 40 -12.53 -12.01 -3.01
N PRO A 41 -13.12 -10.88 -2.58
CA PRO A 41 -12.37 -9.65 -2.34
C PRO A 41 -11.47 -9.77 -1.10
N SER A 42 -10.23 -9.29 -1.21
CA SER A 42 -9.28 -9.24 -0.08
C SER A 42 -9.68 -8.21 0.98
N VAL A 43 -9.41 -8.51 2.26
CA VAL A 43 -9.58 -7.59 3.40
C VAL A 43 -8.85 -6.27 3.16
N GLU A 44 -7.64 -6.31 2.60
CA GLU A 44 -6.81 -5.13 2.40
C GLU A 44 -7.45 -4.15 1.41
N ASP A 45 -8.01 -4.67 0.32
CA ASP A 45 -8.63 -3.85 -0.70
C ASP A 45 -9.93 -3.21 -0.20
N ARG A 46 -10.67 -3.93 0.64
CA ARG A 46 -11.83 -3.36 1.35
C ARG A 46 -11.42 -2.18 2.24
N ASN A 47 -10.35 -2.33 3.03
CA ASN A 47 -9.87 -1.27 3.91
C ASN A 47 -9.37 -0.04 3.13
N LYS A 48 -8.72 -0.25 1.99
CA LYS A 48 -8.34 0.83 1.06
C LYS A 48 -9.58 1.56 0.55
N VAL A 49 -10.63 0.84 0.15
CA VAL A 49 -11.88 1.44 -0.33
C VAL A 49 -12.63 2.19 0.77
N PHE A 50 -12.68 1.66 2.01
CA PHE A 50 -13.25 2.38 3.14
C PHE A 50 -12.54 3.71 3.39
N SER A 51 -11.22 3.71 3.35
CA SER A 51 -10.41 4.93 3.45
C SER A 51 -10.71 5.93 2.33
N MET A 52 -10.98 5.46 1.10
CA MET A 52 -11.39 6.33 -0.01
C MET A 52 -12.78 6.94 0.21
N ILE A 53 -13.73 6.15 0.72
CA ILE A 53 -15.09 6.62 1.01
C ILE A 53 -15.06 7.70 2.10
N ASP A 54 -14.27 7.50 3.16
CA ASP A 54 -14.16 8.48 4.25
C ASP A 54 -13.54 9.80 3.79
N LYS A 55 -12.56 9.73 2.88
CA LYS A 55 -12.00 10.93 2.23
C LYS A 55 -13.05 11.71 1.43
N LEU A 56 -14.03 11.03 0.81
CA LEU A 56 -15.14 11.70 0.11
C LEU A 56 -16.10 12.39 1.07
N VAL A 57 -16.36 11.79 2.24
CA VAL A 57 -17.19 12.40 3.28
C VAL A 57 -16.50 13.64 3.86
N LYS A 58 -15.21 13.54 4.18
CA LYS A 58 -14.42 14.66 4.71
C LYS A 58 -14.37 15.86 3.75
N ARG A 59 -14.45 15.61 2.44
CA ARG A 59 -14.51 16.65 1.40
C ARG A 59 -15.94 17.09 1.07
N ASN A 60 -16.95 16.61 1.81
CA ASN A 60 -18.37 16.86 1.59
C ASN A 60 -18.88 16.51 0.19
N ILE A 61 -18.24 15.53 -0.50
CA ILE A 61 -18.65 15.07 -1.83
C ILE A 61 -19.79 14.03 -1.71
N ILE A 62 -19.78 13.23 -0.63
CA ILE A 62 -20.82 12.24 -0.33
C ILE A 62 -21.32 12.46 1.10
N HIS A 63 -22.62 12.37 1.31
CA HIS A 63 -23.23 12.46 2.65
C HIS A 63 -22.86 11.27 3.55
N LYS A 64 -22.70 11.52 4.85
CA LYS A 64 -22.34 10.51 5.86
C LYS A 64 -23.23 9.25 5.81
N ASN A 65 -24.55 9.41 5.71
CA ASN A 65 -25.47 8.27 5.64
C ASN A 65 -25.26 7.43 4.38
N LYS A 66 -24.96 8.08 3.24
CA LYS A 66 -24.68 7.37 1.99
C LYS A 66 -23.37 6.60 2.08
N ALA A 67 -22.35 7.17 2.71
CA ALA A 67 -21.10 6.48 2.98
C ALA A 67 -21.30 5.26 3.90
N SER A 68 -22.05 5.40 5.00
CA SER A 68 -22.39 4.29 5.91
C SER A 68 -23.13 3.17 5.18
N ASN A 69 -24.11 3.51 4.34
CA ASN A 69 -24.85 2.53 3.55
C ASN A 69 -23.94 1.77 2.57
N ILE A 70 -23.00 2.45 1.91
CA ILE A 70 -22.04 1.81 1.01
C ILE A 70 -21.09 0.89 1.80
N LYS A 71 -20.58 1.33 2.95
CA LYS A 71 -19.72 0.52 3.82
C LYS A 71 -20.43 -0.74 4.31
N SER A 72 -21.66 -0.61 4.81
CA SER A 72 -22.46 -1.76 5.28
C SER A 72 -22.63 -2.82 4.19
N LYS A 73 -22.97 -2.40 2.96
CA LYS A 73 -23.13 -3.32 1.81
C LYS A 73 -21.84 -4.00 1.39
N LEU A 74 -20.70 -3.33 1.53
CA LEU A 74 -19.39 -3.90 1.23
C LEU A 74 -18.90 -4.85 2.34
N SER A 75 -19.28 -4.60 3.59
CA SER A 75 -18.93 -5.47 4.71
C SER A 75 -19.64 -6.82 4.67
N GLN A 76 -20.83 -6.89 4.05
CA GLN A 76 -21.61 -8.13 3.90
C GLN A 76 -21.07 -9.09 2.84
N LEU A 77 -20.12 -8.67 2.01
CA LEU A 77 -19.51 -9.56 1.03
C LEU A 77 -18.58 -10.55 1.75
N ASN A 78 -18.63 -11.83 1.37
CA ASN A 78 -17.76 -12.87 1.92
C ASN A 78 -16.30 -12.53 1.60
N ILE A 79 -15.44 -12.46 2.61
CA ILE A 79 -14.06 -12.02 2.48
C ILE A 79 -13.15 -13.15 2.94
N GLU A 80 -12.13 -13.45 2.13
CA GLU A 80 -11.06 -14.34 2.54
C GLU A 80 -10.12 -13.60 3.50
N GLU A 81 -9.96 -14.13 4.71
CA GLU A 81 -8.97 -13.63 5.65
C GLU A 81 -7.57 -13.98 5.15
N ALA A 82 -6.85 -12.97 4.64
CA ALA A 82 -5.42 -13.08 4.49
C ALA A 82 -4.81 -13.22 5.90
N LYS A 83 -4.40 -14.45 6.25
CA LYS A 83 -3.68 -14.74 7.50
C LYS A 83 -2.56 -13.71 7.70
N PRO A 84 -2.38 -13.15 8.91
CA PRO A 84 -1.38 -12.12 9.14
C PRO A 84 0.01 -12.68 8.79
N LYS A 85 0.70 -12.05 7.82
CA LYS A 85 2.14 -12.22 7.66
C LYS A 85 2.77 -11.67 8.94
N THR A 86 3.09 -12.56 9.87
CA THR A 86 3.80 -12.23 11.10
C THR A 86 5.04 -11.41 10.73
N LYS A 87 5.15 -10.22 11.31
CA LYS A 87 6.41 -9.48 11.30
C LYS A 87 7.41 -10.34 12.06
N LYS A 88 8.25 -11.12 11.37
CA LYS A 88 9.45 -11.69 11.97
C LYS A 88 10.29 -10.49 12.44
N ASN A 89 10.38 -10.32 13.75
CA ASN A 89 11.19 -9.29 14.36
C ASN A 89 12.64 -9.47 13.89
N ALA A 90 13.15 -8.49 13.14
CA ALA A 90 14.57 -8.33 12.87
C ALA A 90 15.25 -7.84 14.15
N LYS A 91 15.58 -8.78 15.03
CA LYS A 91 16.53 -8.57 16.13
C LYS A 91 17.30 -9.88 16.35
N LYS A 92 18.16 -10.22 15.38
CA LYS A 92 19.20 -11.25 15.51
C LYS A 92 20.32 -11.00 14.49
N THR A 93 21.00 -9.86 14.63
CA THR A 93 22.27 -9.55 13.97
C THR A 93 23.16 -8.79 14.95
N THR A 94 23.48 -9.42 16.08
CA THR A 94 24.57 -8.98 16.98
C THR A 94 25.36 -10.16 17.57
N GLU A 95 25.17 -11.39 17.10
CA GLU A 95 25.83 -12.58 17.70
C GLU A 95 26.42 -13.60 16.70
N LEU A 96 26.54 -13.25 15.41
CA LEU A 96 27.09 -14.18 14.40
C LEU A 96 28.34 -13.65 13.68
N GLU A 97 28.89 -12.50 14.10
CA GLU A 97 30.10 -11.91 13.51
C GLU A 97 31.39 -12.20 14.29
N THR A 98 31.34 -12.91 15.42
CA THR A 98 32.56 -13.27 16.19
C THR A 98 33.00 -14.72 16.03
N LYS A 99 32.36 -15.54 15.18
CA LYS A 99 32.71 -16.97 15.01
C LYS A 99 33.13 -17.38 13.60
N LYS A 100 33.18 -16.44 12.64
CA LYS A 100 33.67 -16.71 11.28
C LYS A 100 35.12 -16.27 11.06
N ASP A 101 35.63 -15.34 11.87
CA ASP A 101 36.98 -14.79 11.69
C ASP A 101 38.08 -15.62 12.39
N GLU A 102 37.76 -16.46 13.38
CA GLU A 102 38.77 -17.34 14.00
C GLU A 102 39.13 -18.59 13.18
N LYS A 103 38.24 -19.05 12.28
CA LYS A 103 38.50 -20.25 11.46
C LYS A 103 39.31 -20.00 10.19
N VAL A 104 39.35 -18.76 9.69
CA VAL A 104 40.08 -18.43 8.45
C VAL A 104 41.57 -18.15 8.72
N VAL A 105 41.93 -17.84 9.96
CA VAL A 105 43.33 -17.54 10.35
C VAL A 105 44.14 -18.81 10.64
N SER A 106 43.52 -19.92 11.07
CA SER A 106 44.22 -21.19 11.34
C SER A 106 44.55 -22.03 10.10
N ASP A 107 43.76 -21.90 9.02
CA ASP A 107 43.91 -22.72 7.81
C ASP A 107 44.88 -22.09 6.79
N LYS A 108 45.22 -20.81 6.96
CA LYS A 108 46.18 -20.09 6.10
C LYS A 108 47.64 -20.29 6.55
N ALA A 109 47.87 -20.53 7.83
CA ALA A 109 49.22 -20.77 8.40
C ALA A 109 49.79 -22.18 8.15
N LYS A 110 48.98 -23.15 7.70
CA LYS A 110 49.44 -24.53 7.41
C LYS A 110 49.86 -24.77 5.96
N LYS A 111 49.71 -23.77 5.07
CA LYS A 111 49.93 -23.95 3.62
C LYS A 111 51.26 -23.38 3.11
N GLU A 112 52.04 -22.71 3.96
CA GLU A 112 53.30 -22.05 3.56
C GLU A 112 54.59 -22.81 3.92
N GLU A 113 54.53 -23.99 4.56
CA GLU A 113 55.75 -24.62 5.11
C GLU A 113 56.26 -25.90 4.41
N LYS A 114 55.77 -26.27 3.22
CA LYS A 114 56.37 -27.40 2.46
C LYS A 114 56.40 -27.15 0.95
N ALA A 115 57.47 -26.47 0.52
CA ALA A 115 58.10 -26.74 -0.77
C ALA A 115 59.60 -26.89 -0.52
N PRO A 116 60.21 -27.98 -0.99
CA PRO A 116 61.33 -27.76 -1.90
C PRO A 116 61.29 -28.65 -3.16
N SER A 117 61.65 -28.00 -4.27
CA SER A 117 62.46 -28.45 -5.42
C SER A 117 62.31 -29.88 -5.96
N ASP A 118 61.94 -30.03 -7.24
CA ASP A 118 62.97 -30.20 -8.28
C ASP A 118 62.45 -30.11 -9.72
N LYS A 119 63.33 -29.55 -10.56
CA LYS A 119 63.22 -29.37 -12.01
C LYS A 119 63.45 -30.70 -12.73
N LYS A 120 62.67 -30.97 -13.78
CA LYS A 120 63.14 -31.42 -15.09
C LYS A 120 62.12 -31.08 -16.15
#